data_AF-A0A5C5QFN2-F1
#
_entry.id   AF-A0A5C5QFN2-F1
#
_cell.length_a   1.000
_cell.length_b   1.000
_cell.length_c   1.000
_cell.angle_alpha   90.00
_cell.angle_beta   90.00
_cell.angle_gamma   90.00
#
_symmetry.space_group_name_H-M   'P 1'
#
loop_
_entity.id
_entity.type
_entity.pdbx_description
1 polymer ?
#
loop_
_entity_poly.entity_id
_entity_poly.type
_entity_poly.pdbx_seq_one_letter_code
_entity_poly.pdbx_strand_id
1 'polypeptide(L)'
;MAFLMVLLTGAIVFVVFIVCTAMAAKRGSETNIRITLVAGAIAAAMVWGWYFNWSSSPDRDREQAEKDCNNTTMAFVMSQNFVKQRLKAPSTAEFPYITDRGVMVDVIPDCSFGVSAYVDAQNAFGAAIRSRYTVKMSYDRASKMWRATELNIQ
;
A
#
# COMPACT_ATOMS: atom_id res chain seq x y z
N MET A 1 14.28 -7.37 -1.09
CA MET A 1 15.32 -6.32 -1.07
C MET A 1 16.04 -6.24 0.27
N ALA A 2 15.34 -6.02 1.40
CA ALA A 2 15.96 -6.04 2.74
C ALA A 2 16.73 -7.35 3.04
N PHE A 3 16.15 -8.51 2.70
CA PHE A 3 16.79 -9.81 2.90
C PHE A 3 18.15 -9.96 2.18
N LEU A 4 18.27 -9.43 0.95
CA LEU A 4 19.52 -9.44 0.20
C LEU A 4 20.59 -8.55 0.86
N MET A 5 20.19 -7.42 1.43
CA MET A 5 21.10 -6.55 2.18
C MET A 5 21.62 -7.23 3.45
N VAL A 6 20.75 -7.96 4.16
CA VAL A 6 21.15 -8.77 5.32
C VAL A 6 22.19 -9.82 4.91
N LEU A 7 21.97 -10.53 3.81
CA LEU A 7 22.94 -11.51 3.29
C LEU A 7 24.28 -10.86 2.91
N LEU A 8 24.26 -9.71 2.25
CA LEU A 8 25.48 -8.97 1.90
C LEU A 8 26.26 -8.52 3.14
N THR A 9 25.57 -8.01 4.16
CA THR A 9 26.23 -7.65 5.43
C THR A 9 26.79 -8.86 6.17
N GLY A 10 26.07 -9.99 6.16
CA GLY A 10 26.57 -11.26 6.71
C GLY A 10 27.84 -11.73 6.00
N ALA A 11 27.90 -11.61 4.67
CA ALA A 11 29.09 -11.94 3.89
C ALA A 11 30.28 -11.02 4.22
N ILE A 12 30.05 -9.71 4.37
CA ILE A 12 31.08 -8.74 4.78
C ILE A 12 31.65 -9.12 6.15
N VAL A 13 30.79 -9.42 7.13
CA VAL A 13 31.21 -9.83 8.48
C VAL A 13 32.00 -11.15 8.44
N PHE A 14 31.55 -12.12 7.64
CA PHE A 14 32.25 -13.40 7.48
C PHE A 14 33.64 -13.24 6.87
N VAL A 15 33.78 -12.40 5.84
CA VAL A 15 35.07 -12.09 5.22
C VAL A 15 36.00 -11.38 6.22
N VAL A 16 35.50 -10.37 6.93
CA VAL A 16 36.27 -9.67 7.99
C VAL A 16 36.75 -10.66 9.05
N PHE A 17 35.89 -11.59 9.48
CA PHE A 17 36.25 -12.63 10.44
C PHE A 17 37.39 -13.54 9.95
N ILE A 18 37.32 -14.02 8.70
CA ILE A 18 38.39 -14.84 8.10
C ILE A 18 39.71 -14.07 8.03
N VAL A 19 39.67 -12.81 7.58
CA VAL A 19 40.89 -12.01 7.43
C VAL A 19 41.50 -11.69 8.81
N CYS A 20 40.69 -11.37 9.82
CA CYS A 20 41.16 -11.13 11.18
C CYS A 20 41.81 -12.38 11.79
N THR A 21 41.21 -13.57 11.62
CA THR A 21 41.80 -14.83 12.14
C THR A 21 43.13 -15.16 11.48
N ALA A 22 43.26 -14.94 10.16
CA ALA A 22 44.53 -15.12 9.45
C ALA A 22 45.61 -14.11 9.88
N MET A 23 45.24 -12.85 10.14
CA MET A 23 46.20 -11.81 10.58
C MET A 23 46.64 -11.99 12.05
N ALA A 24 45.79 -12.57 12.91
CA ALA A 24 46.14 -12.86 14.31
C ALA A 24 47.29 -13.87 14.45
N ALA A 25 47.53 -14.70 13.42
CA ALA A 25 48.67 -15.62 13.38
C ALA A 25 50.03 -14.92 13.08
N LYS A 26 50.03 -13.65 12.66
CA LYS A 26 51.24 -12.86 12.38
C LYS A 26 51.59 -11.93 13.54
N ARG A 27 52.86 -11.93 13.98
CA ARG A 27 53.37 -11.06 15.05
C ARG A 27 53.40 -9.59 14.59
N GLY A 28 52.80 -8.68 15.38
CA GLY A 28 52.78 -7.23 15.10
C GLY A 28 51.61 -6.72 14.24
N SER A 29 50.52 -7.49 14.09
CA SER A 29 49.40 -7.19 13.18
C SER A 29 48.27 -6.33 13.76
N GLU A 30 48.40 -5.81 14.99
CA GLU A 30 47.32 -5.09 15.70
C GLU A 30 46.75 -3.91 14.92
N THR A 31 47.61 -3.10 14.28
CA THR A 31 47.20 -1.95 13.47
C THR A 31 46.37 -2.38 12.25
N ASN A 32 46.74 -3.48 11.61
CA ASN A 32 46.05 -4.00 10.42
C ASN A 32 44.69 -4.60 10.78
N ILE A 33 44.57 -5.25 11.94
CA ILE A 33 43.30 -5.75 12.47
C ILE A 33 42.34 -4.58 12.72
N ARG A 34 42.80 -3.51 13.37
CA ARG A 34 41.98 -2.30 13.62
C ARG A 34 41.49 -1.67 12.33
N ILE A 35 42.37 -1.49 11.33
CA ILE A 35 42.00 -0.93 10.03
C ILE A 35 40.95 -1.80 9.33
N THR A 36 41.12 -3.13 9.37
CA THR A 36 40.20 -4.07 8.72
C THR A 36 38.82 -4.05 9.36
N LEU A 37 38.74 -4.00 10.68
CA LEU A 37 37.47 -3.86 11.41
C LEU A 37 36.75 -2.54 11.06
N VAL A 38 37.50 -1.43 11.02
CA VAL A 38 36.96 -0.12 10.64
C VAL A 38 36.46 -0.12 9.20
N ALA A 39 37.24 -0.68 8.26
CA ALA A 39 36.83 -0.78 6.86
C ALA A 39 35.57 -1.62 6.68
N GLY A 40 35.46 -2.75 7.39
CA GLY A 40 34.25 -3.59 7.40
C GLY A 40 33.02 -2.86 7.94
N ALA A 41 33.18 -2.11 9.04
CA ALA A 41 32.11 -1.31 9.62
C ALA A 41 31.64 -0.19 8.68
N ILE A 42 32.57 0.49 8.01
CA ILE A 42 32.26 1.52 6.99
C ILE A 42 31.50 0.91 5.81
N ALA A 43 31.95 -0.24 5.30
CA ALA A 43 31.28 -0.92 4.19
C ALA A 43 29.84 -1.32 4.56
N ALA A 44 29.63 -1.87 5.76
CA ALA A 44 28.29 -2.18 6.26
C ALA A 44 27.42 -0.92 6.40
N ALA A 45 27.98 0.19 6.90
CA ALA A 45 27.28 1.46 7.02
C ALA A 45 26.92 2.06 5.66
N MET A 46 27.78 1.93 4.64
CA MET A 46 27.49 2.35 3.26
C MET A 46 26.35 1.52 2.65
N VAL A 47 26.34 0.20 2.86
CA VAL A 47 25.26 -0.69 2.39
C VAL A 47 23.92 -0.28 2.99
N TRP A 48 23.86 -0.10 4.31
CA TRP A 48 22.62 0.32 4.97
C TRP A 48 22.26 1.77 4.66
N GLY A 49 23.22 2.70 4.58
CA GLY A 49 22.98 4.09 4.20
C GLY A 49 22.40 4.22 2.80
N TRP A 50 22.94 3.47 1.84
CA TRP A 50 22.39 3.37 0.49
C TRP A 50 20.99 2.74 0.49
N TYR A 51 20.80 1.63 1.22
CA TYR A 51 19.48 1.00 1.35
C TYR A 51 18.44 1.93 1.97
N PHE A 52 18.78 2.65 3.05
CA PHE A 52 17.86 3.57 3.70
C PHE A 52 17.50 4.73 2.78
N ASN A 53 18.49 5.34 2.12
CA ASN A 53 18.27 6.40 1.14
C ASN A 53 17.39 5.91 -0.03
N TRP A 54 17.63 4.69 -0.53
CA TRP A 54 16.80 4.08 -1.56
C TRP A 54 15.41 3.66 -1.04
N SER A 55 15.27 3.31 0.24
CA SER A 55 14.01 2.94 0.91
C SER A 55 13.12 4.14 1.24
N SER A 56 13.69 5.34 1.25
CA SER A 56 12.99 6.62 1.46
C SER A 56 12.81 7.43 0.17
N SER A 57 13.02 6.84 -1.00
CA SER A 57 12.85 7.56 -2.27
C SER A 57 11.41 8.06 -2.46
N PRO A 58 11.21 9.35 -2.81
CA PRO A 58 9.89 9.97 -2.97
C PRO A 58 9.08 9.39 -4.15
N ASP A 59 9.74 8.71 -5.09
CA ASP A 59 9.07 8.09 -6.23
C ASP A 59 8.10 6.98 -5.82
N ARG A 60 8.40 6.24 -4.75
CA ARG A 60 7.47 5.22 -4.23
C ARG A 60 6.20 5.84 -3.66
N ASP A 61 6.32 6.98 -3.00
CA ASP A 61 5.15 7.69 -2.46
C ASP A 61 4.27 8.23 -3.58
N ARG A 62 4.88 8.65 -4.71
CA ARG A 62 4.16 9.07 -5.92
C ARG A 62 3.47 7.90 -6.61
N GLU A 63 4.17 6.76 -6.76
CA GLU A 63 3.60 5.54 -7.32
C GLU A 63 2.43 5.02 -6.46
N GLN A 64 2.60 5.02 -5.14
CA GLN A 64 1.53 4.63 -4.22
C GLN A 64 0.36 5.60 -4.29
N ALA A 65 0.62 6.91 -4.34
CA ALA A 65 -0.41 7.92 -4.52
C ALA A 65 -1.22 7.71 -5.80
N GLU A 66 -0.54 7.42 -6.91
CA GLU A 66 -1.18 7.13 -8.19
C GLU A 66 -2.02 5.86 -8.10
N LYS A 67 -1.49 4.78 -7.50
CA LYS A 67 -2.22 3.54 -7.28
C LYS A 67 -3.47 3.75 -6.43
N ASP A 68 -3.35 4.49 -5.33
CA ASP A 68 -4.47 4.76 -4.43
C ASP A 68 -5.55 5.61 -5.12
N CYS A 69 -5.15 6.64 -5.87
CA CYS A 69 -6.06 7.52 -6.59
C CYS A 69 -6.61 6.92 -7.90
N ASN A 70 -6.11 5.77 -8.34
CA ASN A 70 -6.64 4.99 -9.47
C ASN A 70 -7.30 3.68 -9.02
N ASN A 71 -7.50 3.46 -7.71
CA ASN A 71 -8.08 2.23 -7.20
C ASN A 71 -9.61 2.22 -7.30
N THR A 72 -10.11 2.01 -8.52
CA THR A 72 -11.55 1.95 -8.83
C THR A 72 -12.27 0.83 -8.08
N THR A 73 -11.62 -0.31 -7.88
CA THR A 73 -12.16 -1.44 -7.12
C THR A 73 -12.45 -1.06 -5.67
N MET A 74 -11.49 -0.40 -5.01
CA MET A 74 -11.70 0.06 -3.64
C MET A 74 -12.77 1.14 -3.56
N ALA A 75 -12.81 2.06 -4.52
CA ALA A 75 -13.86 3.09 -4.58
C ALA A 75 -15.27 2.46 -4.66
N PHE A 76 -15.44 1.44 -5.49
CA PHE A 76 -16.70 0.69 -5.60
C PHE A 76 -17.06 -0.03 -4.29
N VAL A 77 -16.12 -0.77 -3.69
CA VAL A 77 -16.36 -1.48 -2.42
C VAL A 77 -16.76 -0.50 -1.32
N MET A 78 -16.06 0.64 -1.23
CA MET A 78 -16.35 1.65 -0.21
C MET A 78 -17.67 2.36 -0.47
N SER A 79 -18.08 2.59 -1.72
CA SER A 79 -19.39 3.18 -2.01
C SER A 79 -20.54 2.32 -1.53
N GLN A 80 -20.41 0.98 -1.58
CA GLN A 80 -21.43 0.06 -1.08
C GLN A 80 -21.74 0.30 0.41
N ASN A 81 -20.74 0.61 1.23
CA ASN A 81 -20.94 0.88 2.65
C ASN A 81 -21.79 2.15 2.87
N PHE A 82 -21.56 3.20 2.10
CA PHE A 82 -22.37 4.42 2.16
C PHE A 82 -23.79 4.21 1.65
N VAL A 83 -23.96 3.42 0.58
CA VAL A 83 -25.29 3.05 0.08
C VAL A 83 -26.06 2.24 1.12
N LYS A 84 -25.44 1.21 1.73
CA LYS A 84 -26.06 0.38 2.78
C LYS A 84 -26.63 1.23 3.92
N GLN A 85 -25.92 2.27 4.35
CA GLN A 85 -26.38 3.15 5.44
C GLN A 85 -27.65 3.95 5.11
N ARG A 86 -27.98 4.13 3.83
CA ARG A 86 -29.20 4.84 3.38
C ARG A 86 -30.38 3.91 3.11
N LEU A 87 -30.16 2.61 3.03
CA LEU A 87 -31.22 1.63 2.76
C LEU A 87 -32.11 1.40 3.98
N LYS A 88 -33.38 1.04 3.73
CA LYS A 88 -34.34 0.72 4.81
C LYS A 88 -34.04 -0.60 5.50
N ALA A 89 -33.51 -1.58 4.77
CA ALA A 89 -33.10 -2.88 5.28
C ALA A 89 -31.64 -3.20 4.86
N PRO A 90 -30.62 -2.58 5.50
CA PRO A 90 -29.22 -2.68 5.09
C PRO A 90 -28.67 -4.11 5.05
N SER A 91 -29.17 -4.99 5.93
CA SER A 91 -28.76 -6.39 6.01
C SER A 91 -29.23 -7.24 4.82
N THR A 92 -30.21 -6.76 4.07
CA THR A 92 -30.76 -7.45 2.88
C THR A 92 -30.13 -6.96 1.57
N ALA A 93 -29.19 -6.01 1.65
CA ALA A 93 -28.63 -5.35 0.48
C ALA A 93 -27.61 -6.26 -0.24
N GLU A 94 -27.90 -6.58 -1.49
CA GLU A 94 -27.07 -7.34 -2.40
C GLU A 94 -26.53 -6.42 -3.50
N PHE A 95 -25.21 -6.44 -3.67
CA PHE A 95 -24.50 -5.59 -4.62
C PHE A 95 -23.90 -6.43 -5.74
N PRO A 96 -23.83 -5.90 -6.98
CA PRO A 96 -23.20 -6.58 -8.09
C PRO A 96 -21.68 -6.66 -7.95
N TYR A 97 -21.06 -7.48 -8.79
CA TYR A 97 -19.62 -7.42 -9.01
C TYR A 97 -19.25 -6.18 -9.82
N ILE A 98 -18.02 -5.68 -9.64
CA ILE A 98 -17.52 -4.52 -10.40
C ILE A 98 -17.50 -4.76 -11.92
N THR A 99 -17.43 -6.02 -12.35
CA THR A 99 -17.43 -6.46 -13.75
C THR A 99 -18.83 -6.68 -14.32
N ASP A 100 -19.88 -6.59 -13.50
CA ASP A 100 -21.24 -6.84 -13.97
C ASP A 100 -21.76 -5.70 -14.84
N ARG A 101 -22.67 -6.04 -15.75
CA ARG A 101 -23.29 -5.05 -16.63
C ARG A 101 -24.09 -4.02 -15.83
N GLY A 102 -23.87 -2.75 -16.13
CA GLY A 102 -24.53 -1.64 -15.43
C GLY A 102 -23.80 -1.18 -14.17
N VAL A 103 -22.57 -1.65 -13.95
CA VAL A 103 -21.60 -1.07 -13.02
C VAL A 103 -20.57 -0.27 -13.82
N MET A 104 -20.30 0.97 -13.40
CA MET A 104 -19.31 1.86 -13.99
C MET A 104 -18.61 2.61 -12.87
N VAL A 105 -17.28 2.68 -12.95
CA VAL A 105 -16.45 3.42 -12.01
C VAL A 105 -15.46 4.27 -12.79
N ASP A 106 -15.62 5.58 -12.68
CA ASP A 106 -14.79 6.56 -13.36
C ASP A 106 -13.84 7.23 -12.36
N VAL A 107 -12.59 7.44 -12.77
CA VAL A 107 -11.64 8.27 -12.01
C VAL A 107 -11.86 9.74 -12.39
N ILE A 108 -12.04 10.57 -11.37
CA ILE A 108 -12.27 12.01 -11.47
C ILE A 108 -11.02 12.73 -10.92
N PRO A 109 -10.72 13.98 -11.35
CA PRO A 109 -9.66 14.78 -10.73
C PRO A 109 -9.74 14.82 -9.20
N ASP A 110 -8.59 15.12 -8.56
CA ASP A 110 -8.45 15.24 -7.11
C ASP A 110 -8.77 13.96 -6.32
N CYS A 111 -8.27 12.81 -6.80
CA CYS A 111 -8.43 11.50 -6.15
C CYS A 111 -9.89 11.17 -5.80
N SER A 112 -10.77 11.52 -6.73
CA SER A 112 -12.20 11.31 -6.61
C SER A 112 -12.67 10.27 -7.62
N PHE A 113 -13.83 9.65 -7.36
CA PHE A 113 -14.36 8.57 -8.17
C PHE A 113 -15.86 8.74 -8.35
N GLY A 114 -16.34 8.52 -9.57
CA GLY A 114 -17.76 8.42 -9.88
C GLY A 114 -18.15 6.95 -9.94
N VAL A 115 -19.03 6.50 -9.06
CA VAL A 115 -19.55 5.12 -9.06
C VAL A 115 -21.00 5.16 -9.50
N SER A 116 -21.35 4.39 -10.53
CA SER A 116 -22.72 4.16 -10.96
C SER A 116 -22.99 2.66 -10.95
N ALA A 117 -23.96 2.20 -10.16
CA ALA A 117 -24.28 0.78 -10.03
C ALA A 117 -25.73 0.57 -9.59
N TYR A 118 -26.08 -0.65 -9.20
CA TYR A 118 -27.38 -0.99 -8.63
C TYR A 118 -27.22 -1.76 -7.33
N VAL A 119 -28.29 -1.80 -6.54
CA VAL A 119 -28.39 -2.60 -5.33
C VAL A 119 -29.78 -3.23 -5.29
N ASP A 120 -29.82 -4.51 -4.94
CA ASP A 120 -31.06 -5.23 -4.69
C ASP A 120 -31.27 -5.26 -3.17
N ALA A 121 -32.37 -4.68 -2.68
CA ALA A 121 -32.65 -4.62 -1.24
C ALA A 121 -34.14 -4.63 -0.96
N GLN A 122 -34.53 -5.05 0.25
CA GLN A 122 -35.93 -5.00 0.66
C GLN A 122 -36.38 -3.58 0.97
N ASN A 123 -37.57 -3.23 0.50
CA ASN A 123 -38.27 -2.01 0.90
C ASN A 123 -38.98 -2.19 2.25
N ALA A 124 -39.71 -1.16 2.71
CA ALA A 124 -40.44 -1.20 3.98
C ALA A 124 -41.57 -2.24 4.04
N PHE A 125 -41.98 -2.81 2.91
CA PHE A 125 -43.01 -3.84 2.80
C PHE A 125 -42.43 -5.26 2.65
N GLY A 126 -41.10 -5.41 2.74
CA GLY A 126 -40.42 -6.70 2.63
C GLY A 126 -40.26 -7.21 1.19
N ALA A 127 -40.61 -6.41 0.18
CA ALA A 127 -40.41 -6.76 -1.22
C ALA A 127 -38.98 -6.40 -1.65
N ALA A 128 -38.30 -7.33 -2.33
CA ALA A 128 -36.98 -7.07 -2.93
C ALA A 128 -37.12 -6.21 -4.19
N ILE A 129 -36.42 -5.07 -4.22
CA ILE A 129 -36.44 -4.11 -5.32
C ILE A 129 -35.00 -3.78 -5.73
N ARG A 130 -34.79 -3.71 -7.05
CA ARG A 130 -33.55 -3.19 -7.63
C ARG A 130 -33.60 -1.68 -7.73
N SER A 131 -32.71 -1.01 -7.00
CA SER A 131 -32.50 0.44 -7.08
C SER A 131 -31.18 0.76 -7.74
N ARG A 132 -31.16 1.75 -8.63
CA ARG A 132 -29.91 2.27 -9.20
C ARG A 132 -29.36 3.33 -8.26
N TYR A 133 -28.04 3.41 -8.16
CA TYR A 133 -27.40 4.44 -7.37
C TYR A 133 -26.21 5.04 -8.09
N THR A 134 -25.93 6.30 -7.75
CA THR A 134 -24.75 7.03 -8.17
C THR A 134 -24.09 7.66 -6.95
N VAL A 135 -22.77 7.52 -6.83
CA VAL A 135 -21.98 8.04 -5.71
C VAL A 135 -20.74 8.73 -6.23
N LYS A 136 -20.49 9.94 -5.75
CA LYS A 136 -19.20 10.63 -5.90
C LYS A 136 -18.36 10.41 -4.65
N MET A 137 -17.34 9.59 -4.78
CA MET A 137 -16.41 9.22 -3.73
C MET A 137 -15.18 10.13 -3.77
N SER A 138 -14.63 10.46 -2.61
CA SER A 138 -13.36 11.15 -2.47
C SER A 138 -12.49 10.39 -1.47
N TYR A 139 -11.23 10.17 -1.83
CA TYR A 139 -10.25 9.49 -0.98
C TYR A 139 -9.24 10.49 -0.39
N ASP A 140 -9.22 10.59 0.92
CA ASP A 140 -8.25 11.39 1.67
C ASP A 140 -7.06 10.52 2.05
N ARG A 141 -5.96 10.67 1.30
CA ARG A 141 -4.73 9.91 1.51
C ARG A 141 -4.06 10.15 2.86
N ALA A 142 -4.17 11.35 3.43
CA ALA A 142 -3.51 11.69 4.68
C ALA A 142 -4.16 10.96 5.85
N SER A 143 -5.49 10.94 5.88
CA SER A 143 -6.26 10.23 6.91
C SER A 143 -6.61 8.78 6.54
N LYS A 144 -6.36 8.38 5.28
CA LYS A 144 -6.76 7.10 4.68
C LYS A 144 -8.28 6.86 4.75
N MET A 145 -9.06 7.93 4.73
CA MET A 145 -10.52 7.88 4.85
C MET A 145 -11.21 8.07 3.51
N TRP A 146 -12.34 7.39 3.34
CA TRP A 146 -13.24 7.57 2.20
C TRP A 146 -14.41 8.46 2.61
N ARG A 147 -14.87 9.30 1.68
CA ARG A 147 -16.06 10.14 1.86
C ARG A 147 -16.95 10.00 0.64
N ALA A 148 -18.25 9.83 0.87
CA ALA A 148 -19.27 10.02 -0.16
C ALA A 148 -19.71 11.49 -0.13
N THR A 149 -19.34 12.24 -1.16
CA THR A 149 -19.67 13.68 -1.29
C THR A 149 -21.09 13.88 -1.81
N GLU A 150 -21.49 13.07 -2.78
CA GLU A 150 -22.82 13.09 -3.39
C GLU A 150 -23.28 11.63 -3.51
N LEU A 151 -24.44 11.30 -2.96
CA LEU A 151 -25.03 9.96 -2.99
C LEU A 151 -26.49 10.08 -3.38
N ASN A 152 -26.87 9.44 -4.48
CA ASN A 152 -28.24 9.39 -4.96
C ASN A 152 -28.66 7.93 -5.22
N ILE A 153 -29.83 7.54 -4.72
CA ILE A 153 -30.43 6.22 -4.91
C ILE A 153 -31.81 6.45 -5.52
N GLN A 154 -32.07 5.80 -6.66
CA GLN A 154 -33.31 5.88 -7.45
C GLN A 154 -34.25 4.73 -7.13
#